data_AF-A0A0N4VNV3-F1
#
_entry.id   AF-A0A0N4VNV3-F1
#
_cell.length_a   1.000
_cell.length_b   1.000
_cell.length_c   1.000
_cell.angle_alpha   90.00
_cell.angle_beta   90.00
_cell.angle_gamma   90.00
#
_symmetry.space_group_name_H-M   'P 1'
#
loop_
_entity.id
_entity.type
_entity.pdbx_description
1 polymer ?
#
loop_
_entity_poly.entity_id
_entity_poly.type
_entity_poly.pdbx_seq_one_letter_code
_entity_poly.pdbx_strand_id
1 'polypeptide(L)' 'MALESLKTYEYTSKSDVWSLGVLFFELFSLGDVPFPNVQAEDMIEHLEQGNRLSPPQLCSDTMFASSLFLKLNS' A
#
# COMPACT_ATOMS: atom_id res chain seq x y z
N MET A 1 0.43 -3.28 -5.71
CA MET A 1 1.78 -3.68 -6.16
C MET A 1 2.82 -2.86 -5.43
N ALA A 2 3.94 -3.47 -5.04
CA ALA A 2 5.05 -2.78 -4.39
C ALA A 2 5.86 -1.94 -5.39
N LEU A 3 6.62 -0.95 -4.91
CA LEU A 3 7.35 -0.03 -5.76
C LEU A 3 8.45 -0.74 -6.57
N GLU A 4 9.17 -1.66 -5.94
CA GLU A 4 10.17 -2.52 -6.59
C GLU A 4 9.54 -3.38 -7.69
N SER A 5 8.35 -3.93 -7.45
CA SER A 5 7.65 -4.74 -8.46
C SER A 5 7.17 -3.90 -9.64
N LEU A 6 6.84 -2.62 -9.43
CA LEU A 6 6.45 -1.70 -10.50
C LEU A 6 7.64 -1.17 -11.31
N LYS A 7 8.79 -0.93 -10.67
CA LYS A 7 9.96 -0.31 -11.32
C LYS A 7 10.93 -1.32 -11.92
N THR A 8 11.28 -2.36 -11.16
CA THR A 8 12.35 -3.31 -11.50
C THR A 8 11.81 -4.71 -11.81
N TYR A 9 10.50 -4.92 -11.71
CA TYR A 9 9.86 -6.23 -11.83
C TYR A 9 10.45 -7.25 -10.84
N GLU A 10 10.87 -6.77 -9.67
CA GLU A 10 11.35 -7.62 -8.59
C GLU A 10 10.19 -8.03 -7.68
N TYR A 11 10.08 -9.34 -7.44
CA TYR A 11 9.04 -9.93 -6.61
C TYR A 11 9.71 -10.70 -5.48
N THR A 12 9.45 -10.26 -4.26
CA THR A 12 10.05 -10.81 -3.04
C THR A 12 8.97 -10.97 -1.97
N SER A 13 9.30 -11.67 -0.87
CA SER A 13 8.38 -11.72 0.26
C SER A 13 8.04 -10.34 0.82
N LYS A 14 8.89 -9.32 0.62
CA LYS A 14 8.61 -7.93 1.00
C LYS A 14 7.53 -7.30 0.09
N SER A 15 7.55 -7.58 -1.21
CA SER A 15 6.51 -7.11 -2.13
C SER A 15 5.16 -7.79 -1.88
N ASP A 16 5.19 -9.05 -1.42
CA ASP A 16 3.98 -9.76 -0.99
C ASP A 16 3.39 -9.14 0.29
N VAL A 17 4.23 -8.81 1.27
CA VAL A 17 3.81 -8.10 2.49
C VAL A 17 3.21 -6.73 2.14
N TRP A 18 3.76 -6.02 1.17
CA TRP A 18 3.17 -4.78 0.66
C TRP A 18 1.76 -5.00 0.09
N SER A 19 1.60 -6.03 -0.75
CA SER A 19 0.30 -6.35 -1.36
C SER A 19 -0.72 -6.82 -0.32
N LEU A 20 -0.29 -7.51 0.73
CA LEU A 20 -1.11 -7.84 1.90
C LEU A 20 -1.62 -6.59 2.63
N GLY A 21 -0.82 -5.52 2.71
CA GLY A 21 -1.24 -4.25 3.28
C GLY A 21 -2.39 -3.59 2.51
N VAL A 22 -2.33 -3.66 1.17
CA VAL A 22 -3.43 -3.22 0.28
C VAL A 22 -4.67 -4.10 0.47
N LEU A 23 -4.50 -5.42 0.57
CA LEU A 23 -5.61 -6.34 0.85
C LEU A 23 -6.31 -6.03 2.18
N PHE A 24 -5.54 -5.71 3.23
CA PHE A 24 -6.13 -5.29 4.50
C PHE A 24 -6.88 -3.97 4.38
N PHE A 25 -6.36 -3.01 3.61
CA PHE A 25 -7.11 -1.80 3.31
C PHE A 25 -8.46 -2.15 2.68
N GLU A 26 -8.49 -2.96 1.62
CA GLU A 26 -9.73 -3.40 0.96
C GLU A 26 -10.66 -4.13 1.93
N LEU A 27 -10.14 -4.98 2.81
CA LEU A 27 -10.94 -5.72 3.80
C LEU A 27 -11.61 -4.78 4.82
N PHE A 28 -10.85 -3.83 5.39
CA PHE A 28 -11.34 -2.93 6.43
C PHE A 28 -12.12 -1.73 5.88
N SER A 29 -11.92 -1.37 4.62
CA SER A 29 -12.71 -0.37 3.91
C SER A 29 -14.01 -0.93 3.33
N LEU A 30 -14.26 -2.24 3.50
CA LEU A 30 -15.42 -2.95 2.93
C LEU A 30 -15.43 -2.94 1.38
N GLY A 31 -14.24 -3.07 0.79
CA GLY A 31 -14.05 -3.15 -0.66
C GLY A 31 -13.90 -1.79 -1.34
N ASP A 32 -13.47 -0.75 -0.62
CA ASP A 32 -13.18 0.55 -1.22
C ASP A 32 -11.96 0.47 -2.15
N VAL A 33 -11.91 1.34 -3.15
CA VAL A 33 -10.89 1.30 -4.19
C VAL A 33 -9.57 1.85 -3.62
N PRO A 34 -8.46 1.09 -3.66
CA PRO A 34 -7.16 1.61 -3.25
C PRO A 34 -6.68 2.67 -4.26
N PHE A 35 -6.23 3.81 -3.75
CA PHE A 35 -5.74 4.95 -4.53
C PHE A 35 -6.72 5.42 -5.63
N PRO A 36 -7.96 5.81 -5.29
CA PRO A 36 -9.01 6.06 -6.29
C PRO A 36 -8.71 7.24 -7.22
N ASN A 37 -7.80 8.13 -6.83
CA ASN A 37 -7.44 9.35 -7.56
C ASN A 37 -6.07 9.26 -8.24
N VAL A 38 -5.42 8.09 -8.26
CA VAL A 38 -4.09 7.91 -8.85
C VAL A 38 -4.21 7.00 -10.06
N GLN A 39 -3.80 7.49 -11.23
CA GLN A 39 -3.75 6.65 -12.42
C GLN A 39 -2.60 5.66 -12.32
N ALA A 40 -2.71 4.53 -13.04
CA ALA A 40 -1.69 3.48 -13.02
C ALA A 40 -0.31 4.00 -13.48
N GLU A 41 -0.30 4.93 -14.43
CA GLU A 41 0.90 5.58 -14.98
C GLU A 41 1.61 6.46 -13.94
N ASP A 42 0.84 7.12 -13.07
CA ASP A 42 1.34 8.04 -12.04
C ASP A 42 1.70 7.32 -10.73
N MET A 43 1.37 6.02 -10.61
CA MET A 43 1.52 5.26 -9.37
C MET A 43 2.97 5.21 -8.88
N ILE A 44 3.94 5.09 -9.79
CA ILE A 44 5.36 5.05 -9.44
C ILE A 44 5.77 6.36 -8.77
N GLU A 45 5.50 7.49 -9.43
CA GLU A 45 5.85 8.81 -8.91
C GLU A 45 5.13 9.09 -7.59
N HIS A 46 3.84 8.75 -7.51
CA HIS A 46 3.05 8.91 -6.29
C HIS A 46 3.66 8.17 -5.10
N LEU A 47 4.10 6.93 -5.30
CA LEU A 47 4.72 6.10 -4.25
C LEU A 47 6.14 6.58 -3.89
N GLU A 48 6.91 7.09 -4.85
CA GLU A 48 8.24 7.67 -4.63
C GLU A 48 8.20 8.96 -3.82
N GLN A 49 7.15 9.77 -3.98
CA GLN A 49 6.88 10.95 -3.15
C GLN A 49 6.53 10.60 -1.69
N GLY A 50 6.43 9.30 -1.35
CA GLY A 50 6.12 8.83 -0.01
C GLY A 50 4.63 8.78 0.31
N ASN A 51 3.75 9.05 -0.67
CA ASN A 51 2.31 8.97 -0.46
C ASN A 51 1.87 7.51 -0.24
N ARG A 52 0.88 7.31 0.64
CA ARG A 52 0.37 5.99 1.04
C ARG A 52 -1.14 6.04 1.20
N LEU A 53 -1.78 4.87 1.24
CA LEU A 53 -3.21 4.76 1.54
C LEU A 53 -3.51 5.36 2.91
N SER A 54 -4.62 6.11 2.99
CA SER A 54 -5.14 6.59 4.25
C SER A 54 -5.76 5.44 5.04
N PRO A 55 -5.70 5.45 6.39
CA PRO A 55 -6.34 4.44 7.21
C PRO A 55 -7.86 4.39 6.96
N PRO A 56 -8.46 3.20 6.77
CA PRO A 56 -9.91 3.06 6.68
C PRO A 56 -10.58 3.33 8.03
N GLN A 57 -11.81 3.88 8.01
CA GLN A 57 -12.52 4.38 9.21
C GLN A 57 -12.77 3.32 10.29
N LEU A 58 -12.86 2.05 9.89
CA LEU A 58 -13.10 0.91 10.79
C LEU A 58 -11.81 0.32 11.37
N CYS A 59 -10.64 0.81 10.96
CA CYS A 59 -9.38 0.31 11.48
C CYS A 59 -9.07 1.02 12.81
N SER A 60 -8.95 0.25 13.90
CA SER A 60 -8.33 0.77 15.12
C SER A 60 -6.86 1.10 14.83
N ASP A 61 -6.36 2.23 15.35
CA ASP A 61 -5.00 2.73 15.11
C ASP A 61 -3.91 1.67 15.32
N THR A 62 -4.14 0.71 16.21
CA THR A 62 -3.22 -0.39 16.53
C THR A 62 -3.11 -1.44 15.41
N MET A 63 -4.16 -1.68 14.63
CA MET A 63 -4.15 -2.64 13.51
C MET A 63 -3.55 -2.03 12.24
N PHE A 64 -3.91 -0.79 11.91
CA PHE A 64 -3.38 -0.12 10.72
C PHE A 64 -1.90 0.24 10.87
N ALA A 65 -1.46 0.63 12.07
CA ALA A 65 -0.05 0.90 12.34
C ALA A 65 0.85 -0.31 12.08
N SER A 66 0.33 -1.54 12.22
CA SER A 66 1.04 -2.80 11.93
C SER A 66 1.15 -3.07 10.41
N SER A 67 0.16 -2.66 9.62
CA SER A 67 0.15 -2.74 8.15
C SER A 67 1.01 -1.64 7.50
N LEU A 68 1.12 -0.48 8.16
CA LEU A 68 1.95 0.66 7.77
C LEU A 68 3.43 0.53 8.18
N PHE A 69 3.88 -0.64 8.66
CA PHE A 69 5.30 -0.95 8.95
C PHE A 69 6.19 -1.03 7.70
N LEU A 70 5.73 -0.51 6.56
CA LEU A 70 6.54 -0.20 5.37
C LEU A 70 7.07 1.23 5.40
N LYS A 71 7.44 1.70 6.60
CA LYS A 71 8.55 2.65 6.81
C LYS A 71 9.93 1.95 6.76
N LEU A 72 9.99 0.62 6.70
CA LEU A 72 11.23 -0.15 6.89
C LEU A 72 11.71 -0.89 5.63
N ASN A 73 12.13 -0.12 4.65
CA ASN A 73 13.33 -0.38 3.84
C ASN A 73 13.58 0.83 2.90
N SER A 74 13.87 1.97 3.52
CA SER A 74 14.91 2.85 2.97
C SER A 74 16.27 2.29 3.36
#